data_AF-A0A1H3IN73-F1
#
_entry.id   AF-A0A1H3IN73-F1
#
_cell.length_a   1.000
_cell.length_b   1.000
_cell.length_c   1.000
_cell.angle_alpha   90.00
_cell.angle_beta   90.00
_cell.angle_gamma   90.00
#
_symmetry.space_group_name_H-M   'P 1'
#
loop_
_entity.id
_entity.type
_entity.pdbx_description
1 polymer ?
#
loop_
_entity_poly.entity_id
_entity_poly.type
_entity_poly.pdbx_seq_one_letter_code
_entity_poly.pdbx_strand_id
1 'polypeptide(L)'
;MAAKSLTRDLIKRLGIALTKTPLIEVAVGGVGLPRSTFYFWKNQAQEISDANPDRENLSRDEELLLEFLDTIEASRAKVGQKLSDAALKGAMNDPRVAIDILQRMFPDQFAAPARREIVIRQEGGETGTGIALIPTTMIDQDIAQVLAQQQQDALQLAKTKTKELSNDHPTDSD
;
A
#
# COMPACT_ATOMS: atom_id res chain seq x y z
N MET A 1 -15.48 26.77 -19.67
CA MET A 1 -14.02 26.56 -19.67
C MET A 1 -13.65 25.90 -20.99
N ALA A 2 -12.74 26.50 -21.78
CA ALA A 2 -12.36 25.94 -23.07
C ALA A 2 -11.61 24.62 -22.87
N ALA A 3 -12.06 23.55 -23.53
CA ALA A 3 -11.32 22.30 -23.56
C ALA A 3 -9.97 22.54 -24.25
N LYS A 4 -8.87 22.41 -23.51
CA LYS A 4 -7.53 22.40 -24.13
C LYS A 4 -7.46 21.20 -25.06
N SER A 5 -7.03 21.39 -26.29
CA SER A 5 -6.73 20.31 -27.20
C SER A 5 -5.46 19.56 -26.78
N LEU A 6 -5.42 18.26 -27.07
CA LEU A 6 -4.21 17.46 -26.89
C LEU A 6 -3.18 17.90 -27.94
N THR A 7 -1.99 18.28 -27.49
CA THR A 7 -0.89 18.73 -28.36
C THR A 7 0.43 18.14 -27.88
N ARG A 8 1.38 17.94 -28.79
CA ARG A 8 2.73 17.42 -28.43
C ARG A 8 3.43 18.27 -27.38
N ASP A 9 3.25 19.58 -27.42
CA ASP A 9 3.81 20.48 -26.41
C ASP A 9 3.20 20.22 -25.02
N LEU A 10 1.89 20.00 -24.94
CA LEU A 10 1.21 19.62 -23.70
C LEU A 10 1.72 18.26 -23.20
N ILE A 11 1.83 17.26 -24.09
CA ILE A 11 2.35 15.91 -23.76
C ILE A 11 3.76 16.03 -23.18
N LYS A 12 4.65 16.79 -23.83
CA LYS A 12 6.02 17.00 -23.36
C LYS A 12 6.07 17.67 -21.98
N ARG A 13 5.28 18.73 -21.78
CA ARG A 13 5.21 19.43 -20.47
C ARG A 13 4.65 18.51 -19.38
N LEU A 14 3.65 17.70 -19.70
CA LEU A 14 3.06 16.73 -18.79
C LEU A 14 4.07 15.64 -18.43
N GLY A 15 4.80 15.09 -19.40
CA GLY A 15 5.87 14.11 -19.14
C GLY A 15 6.91 14.66 -18.17
N ILE A 16 7.37 15.90 -18.38
CA ILE A 16 8.30 16.57 -17.45
C ILE A 16 7.67 16.68 -16.05
N ALA A 17 6.42 17.11 -15.94
CA ALA A 17 5.74 17.24 -14.65
C ALA A 17 5.59 15.88 -13.95
N LEU A 18 5.20 14.84 -14.68
CA LEU A 18 5.07 13.47 -14.19
C LEU A 18 6.41 12.91 -13.72
N THR A 19 7.55 13.30 -14.30
CA THR A 19 8.88 12.86 -13.81
C THR A 19 9.35 13.51 -12.50
N LYS A 20 8.65 14.55 -12.03
CA LYS A 20 8.99 15.31 -10.82
C LYS A 20 8.20 14.86 -9.59
N THR A 21 7.05 14.22 -9.77
CA THR A 21 6.18 13.83 -8.67
C THR A 21 5.47 12.50 -8.98
N PRO A 22 5.34 11.60 -7.99
CA PRO A 22 4.52 10.39 -8.16
C PRO A 22 3.02 10.69 -8.19
N LEU A 23 2.60 11.89 -7.76
CA LEU A 23 1.20 12.26 -7.68
C LEU A 23 0.71 12.84 -9.01
N ILE A 24 -0.11 12.06 -9.71
CA ILE A 24 -0.71 12.44 -11.00
C ILE A 24 -1.48 13.76 -10.89
N GLU A 25 -2.22 13.96 -9.80
CA GLU A 25 -3.02 15.17 -9.56
C GLU A 25 -2.17 16.44 -9.56
N VAL A 26 -1.00 16.38 -8.94
CA VAL A 26 -0.06 17.50 -8.85
C VAL A 26 0.55 17.77 -10.22
N ALA A 27 0.94 16.73 -10.96
CA ALA A 27 1.51 16.87 -12.30
C ALA A 27 0.51 17.47 -13.31
N VAL A 28 -0.72 16.96 -13.31
CA VAL A 28 -1.81 17.38 -14.20
C VAL A 28 -2.27 18.80 -13.87
N GLY A 29 -2.37 19.14 -12.57
CA GLY A 29 -2.62 20.51 -12.12
C GLY A 29 -1.51 21.48 -12.52
N GLY A 30 -0.24 21.06 -12.43
CA GLY A 30 0.93 21.88 -12.78
C GLY A 30 1.01 22.28 -14.26
N VAL A 31 0.37 21.52 -15.16
CA VAL A 31 0.26 21.87 -16.59
C VAL A 31 -1.08 22.53 -16.96
N GLY A 32 -1.94 22.74 -15.96
CA GLY A 32 -3.28 23.30 -16.12
C GLY A 32 -4.18 22.43 -17.00
N LEU A 33 -4.07 21.10 -16.85
CA LEU A 33 -4.94 20.12 -17.49
C LEU A 33 -6.02 19.70 -16.48
N PRO A 34 -7.32 19.76 -16.81
CA PRO A 34 -8.35 19.25 -15.92
C PRO A 34 -8.22 17.74 -15.73
N ARG A 35 -8.48 17.28 -14.51
CA ARG A 35 -8.34 15.87 -14.14
C ARG A 35 -9.28 14.96 -14.94
N SER A 36 -10.51 15.42 -15.20
CA SER A 36 -11.47 14.71 -16.06
C SER A 36 -10.96 14.54 -17.49
N THR A 37 -10.39 15.59 -18.08
CA THR A 37 -9.80 15.55 -19.43
C THR A 37 -8.61 14.59 -19.50
N PHE A 38 -7.75 14.59 -18.47
CA PHE A 38 -6.63 13.66 -18.39
C PHE A 38 -7.09 12.20 -18.43
N TYR A 39 -8.03 11.81 -17.57
CA TYR A 39 -8.51 10.43 -17.52
C TYR A 39 -9.34 10.06 -18.76
N PHE A 40 -10.08 11.01 -19.31
CA PHE A 40 -10.81 10.80 -20.57
C PHE A 40 -9.85 10.42 -21.70
N TRP A 41 -8.79 11.22 -21.94
CA TRP A 41 -7.79 10.89 -22.96
C TRP A 41 -7.01 9.62 -22.65
N LYS A 42 -6.71 9.37 -21.37
CA LYS A 42 -6.01 8.15 -20.98
C LYS A 42 -6.84 6.91 -21.31
N ASN A 43 -8.14 6.91 -20.97
CA ASN A 43 -9.02 5.79 -21.26
C ASN A 43 -9.17 5.58 -22.77
N GLN A 44 -9.35 6.67 -23.52
CA GLN A 44 -9.44 6.61 -24.98
C GLN A 44 -8.16 6.06 -25.62
N ALA A 45 -6.98 6.50 -25.16
CA ALA A 45 -5.70 5.98 -25.62
C ALA A 45 -5.52 4.50 -25.28
N GLN A 46 -5.98 4.06 -24.10
CA GLN A 46 -5.96 2.65 -23.71
C GLN A 46 -6.86 1.80 -24.61
N GLU A 47 -8.09 2.26 -24.87
CA GLU A 47 -9.02 1.59 -25.77
C GLU A 47 -8.41 1.41 -27.18
N ILE A 48 -7.74 2.45 -27.70
CA ILE A 48 -7.02 2.37 -28.98
C ILE A 48 -5.88 1.36 -28.92
N SER A 49 -5.07 1.39 -27.85
CA SER A 49 -3.95 0.47 -27.68
C SER A 49 -4.39 -0.99 -27.56
N ASP A 50 -5.52 -1.24 -26.91
CA ASP A 50 -6.07 -2.57 -26.70
C ASP A 50 -6.74 -3.10 -27.99
N ALA A 51 -7.40 -2.22 -28.75
CA ALA A 51 -8.07 -2.58 -30.01
C ALA A 51 -7.10 -2.74 -31.19
N ASN A 52 -5.95 -2.06 -31.16
CA ASN A 52 -4.96 -2.07 -32.23
C ASN A 52 -3.54 -2.16 -31.65
N PRO A 53 -3.14 -3.34 -31.14
CA PRO A 53 -1.85 -3.53 -30.48
C PRO A 53 -0.66 -3.34 -31.45
N ASP A 54 -0.85 -3.65 -32.73
CA ASP A 54 0.17 -3.52 -33.77
C ASP A 54 0.34 -2.07 -34.26
N ARG A 55 -0.55 -1.16 -33.83
CA ARG A 55 -0.52 0.28 -34.14
C ARG A 55 -0.53 0.58 -35.64
N GLU A 56 -1.24 -0.23 -36.43
CA GLU A 56 -1.34 -0.06 -37.88
C GLU A 56 -2.46 0.90 -38.29
N ASN A 57 -2.26 1.69 -39.35
CA ASN A 57 -3.27 2.58 -39.94
C ASN A 57 -3.93 3.57 -38.97
N LEU A 58 -3.16 4.10 -38.01
CA LEU A 58 -3.65 5.09 -37.05
C LEU A 58 -3.85 6.45 -37.71
N SER A 59 -4.93 7.13 -37.30
CA SER A 59 -5.10 8.55 -37.58
C SER A 59 -4.13 9.38 -36.73
N ARG A 60 -3.86 10.61 -37.17
CA ARG A 60 -2.96 11.54 -36.46
C ARG A 60 -3.40 11.82 -35.01
N ASP A 61 -4.70 11.81 -34.74
CA ASP A 61 -5.22 12.06 -33.40
C ASP A 61 -5.07 10.83 -32.50
N GLU A 62 -5.19 9.62 -33.06
CA GLU A 62 -4.93 8.37 -32.35
C GLU A 62 -3.43 8.22 -32.05
N GLU A 63 -2.55 8.58 -33.00
CA GLU A 63 -1.10 8.64 -32.76
C GLU A 63 -0.77 9.57 -31.58
N LEU A 64 -1.42 10.74 -31.49
CA LEU A 64 -1.22 11.67 -30.37
C LEU A 64 -1.70 11.11 -29.04
N LEU A 65 -2.81 10.39 -29.03
CA LEU A 65 -3.33 9.72 -27.83
C LEU A 65 -2.40 8.60 -27.36
N LEU A 66 -1.84 7.82 -28.29
CA LEU A 66 -0.85 6.79 -27.96
C LEU A 66 0.47 7.41 -27.50
N GLU A 67 0.95 8.49 -28.14
CA GLU A 67 2.14 9.25 -27.70
C GLU A 67 1.93 9.78 -26.26
N PHE A 68 0.72 10.22 -25.94
CA PHE A 68 0.33 10.64 -24.60
C PHE A 68 0.37 9.47 -23.60
N LEU A 69 -0.16 8.30 -23.95
CA LEU A 69 -0.14 7.11 -23.10
C LEU A 69 1.30 6.63 -22.84
N ASP A 70 2.09 6.48 -23.90
CA ASP A 70 3.51 6.08 -23.81
C ASP A 70 4.30 7.05 -22.92
N THR A 71 4.04 8.36 -23.06
CA THR A 71 4.69 9.39 -22.23
C THR A 71 4.33 9.23 -20.75
N ILE A 72 3.09 8.90 -20.42
CA ILE A 72 2.67 8.66 -19.04
C ILE A 72 3.42 7.46 -18.48
N GLU A 73 3.43 6.34 -19.20
CA GLU A 73 4.07 5.10 -18.75
C GLU A 73 5.57 5.27 -18.56
N ALA A 74 6.26 5.82 -19.56
CA ALA A 74 7.68 6.09 -19.49
C ALA A 74 8.05 7.06 -18.35
N SER A 75 7.22 8.08 -18.11
CA SER A 75 7.44 9.03 -17.02
C SER A 75 7.23 8.38 -15.66
N ARG A 76 6.22 7.51 -15.51
CA ARG A 76 5.97 6.78 -14.26
C ARG A 76 7.06 5.78 -13.95
N ALA A 77 7.56 5.05 -14.96
CA ALA A 77 8.70 4.14 -14.79
C ALA A 77 9.93 4.91 -14.26
N LYS A 78 10.23 6.08 -14.84
CA LYS A 78 11.34 6.94 -14.38
C LYS A 78 11.17 7.44 -12.95
N VAL A 79 9.96 7.84 -12.54
CA VAL A 79 9.71 8.23 -11.13
C VAL A 79 9.82 7.04 -10.20
N GLY A 80 9.26 5.89 -10.57
CA GLY A 80 9.36 4.67 -9.80
C GLY A 80 10.82 4.30 -9.55
N GLN A 81 11.67 4.34 -10.58
CA GLN A 81 13.10 4.11 -10.44
C GLN A 81 13.77 5.11 -9.47
N LYS A 82 13.52 6.41 -9.63
CA LYS A 82 14.08 7.42 -8.73
C LYS A 82 13.67 7.23 -7.27
N LEU A 83 12.41 6.87 -7.04
CA LEU A 83 11.91 6.64 -5.69
C LEU A 83 12.47 5.34 -5.10
N SER A 84 12.64 4.29 -5.91
CA SER A 84 13.33 3.06 -5.50
C SER A 84 14.79 3.32 -5.16
N ASP A 85 15.50 4.09 -5.97
CA ASP A 85 16.90 4.48 -5.69
C ASP A 85 16.99 5.31 -4.41
N ALA A 86 16.04 6.22 -4.19
CA ALA A 86 15.94 7.00 -2.96
C ALA A 86 15.61 6.12 -1.74
N ALA A 87 14.74 5.12 -1.89
CA ALA A 87 14.43 4.16 -0.85
C ALA A 87 15.64 3.29 -0.49
N LEU A 88 16.38 2.79 -1.49
CA LEU A 88 17.60 2.01 -1.29
C LEU A 88 18.68 2.85 -0.59
N LYS A 89 18.91 4.07 -1.06
CA LYS A 89 19.86 5.00 -0.42
C LYS A 89 19.41 5.38 1.00
N GLY A 90 18.11 5.54 1.21
CA GLY A 90 17.51 5.72 2.53
C GLY A 90 17.77 4.52 3.43
N ALA A 91 17.57 3.30 2.94
CA ALA A 91 17.76 2.05 3.68
C ALA A 91 19.20 1.87 4.18
N MET A 92 20.17 2.30 3.37
CA MET A 92 21.58 2.27 3.73
C MET A 92 21.92 3.20 4.91
N ASN A 93 21.13 4.24 5.16
CA ASN A 93 21.36 5.21 6.24
C ASN A 93 20.41 5.00 7.44
N ASP A 94 19.12 4.76 7.18
CA ASP A 94 18.09 4.44 8.18
C ASP A 94 17.02 3.50 7.55
N PRO A 95 16.93 2.24 8.02
CA PRO A 95 15.98 1.26 7.47
C PRO A 95 14.51 1.66 7.65
N ARG A 96 14.18 2.55 8.60
CA ARG A 96 12.78 3.00 8.82
C ARG A 96 12.28 3.91 7.71
N VAL A 97 13.15 4.77 7.19
CA VAL A 97 12.82 5.68 6.08
C VAL A 97 12.58 4.90 4.79
N ALA A 98 13.32 3.81 4.58
CA ALA A 98 13.11 2.95 3.43
C ALA A 98 11.75 2.24 3.45
N ILE A 99 11.31 1.79 4.63
CA ILE A 99 9.99 1.13 4.78
C ILE A 99 8.86 2.10 4.45
N ASP A 100 8.93 3.35 4.92
CA ASP A 100 7.90 4.36 4.61
C ASP A 100 7.84 4.68 3.11
N ILE A 101 9.00 4.78 2.44
CA ILE A 101 9.05 5.00 0.99
C ILE A 101 8.52 3.79 0.23
N LEU A 102 8.90 2.55 0.61
CA LEU A 102 8.44 1.33 -0.05
C LEU A 102 6.94 1.09 0.13
N GLN A 103 6.40 1.36 1.33
CA GLN A 103 4.96 1.31 1.61
C GLN A 103 4.16 2.26 0.72
N ARG A 104 4.72 3.44 0.44
CA ARG A 104 4.08 4.45 -0.40
C ARG A 104 4.19 4.14 -1.90
N MET A 105 5.22 3.42 -2.32
CA MET A 105 5.43 3.01 -3.72
C MET A 105 4.67 1.74 -4.10
N PHE A 106 4.63 0.76 -3.20
CA PHE A 106 4.06 -0.56 -3.43
C PHE A 106 3.14 -0.94 -2.25
N PRO A 107 2.02 -0.21 -2.07
CA PRO A 107 1.12 -0.45 -0.95
C PRO A 107 0.65 -1.90 -0.90
N ASP A 108 0.39 -2.53 -2.03
CA ASP A 108 -0.11 -3.91 -2.08
C ASP A 108 0.93 -4.98 -1.69
N GLN A 109 2.22 -4.68 -1.82
CA GLN A 109 3.31 -5.64 -1.54
C GLN A 109 4.03 -5.37 -0.22
N PHE A 110 4.03 -4.11 0.24
CA PHE A 110 4.79 -3.67 1.42
C PHE A 110 3.93 -3.03 2.49
N ALA A 111 2.59 -3.00 2.34
CA ALA A 111 1.70 -2.56 3.42
C ALA A 111 2.14 -3.17 4.75
N ALA A 112 2.27 -2.34 5.77
CA ALA A 112 2.49 -2.81 7.13
C ALA A 112 1.43 -3.90 7.39
N PRO A 113 1.82 -5.12 7.81
CA PRO A 113 0.84 -6.14 8.15
C PRO A 113 -0.10 -5.48 9.14
N ALA A 114 -1.38 -5.39 8.77
CA ALA A 114 -2.37 -4.67 9.54
C ALA A 114 -2.20 -5.14 10.98
N ARG A 115 -1.63 -4.29 11.84
CA ARG A 115 -1.62 -4.56 13.26
C ARG A 115 -3.09 -4.59 13.59
N ARG A 116 -3.63 -5.79 13.76
CA ARG A 116 -4.89 -5.99 14.44
C ARG A 116 -4.64 -5.47 15.85
N GLU A 117 -4.77 -4.16 16.04
CA GLU A 117 -5.11 -3.62 17.33
C GLU A 117 -6.44 -4.28 17.67
N ILE A 118 -6.37 -5.28 18.55
CA ILE A 118 -7.52 -5.77 19.25
C ILE A 118 -7.92 -4.61 20.16
N VAL A 119 -8.70 -3.67 19.63
CA VAL A 119 -9.33 -2.63 20.42
C VAL A 119 -10.41 -3.32 21.22
N ILE A 120 -10.05 -3.79 22.42
CA ILE A 120 -11.03 -4.23 23.42
C ILE A 120 -11.75 -2.95 23.85
N ARG A 121 -12.91 -2.67 23.25
CA ARG A 121 -13.84 -1.67 23.75
C ARG A 121 -14.33 -2.15 25.11
N GLN A 122 -13.77 -1.61 26.19
CA GLN A 122 -14.39 -1.66 27.50
C GLN A 122 -15.58 -0.70 27.50
N GLU A 123 -16.77 -1.22 27.21
CA GLU A 123 -18.01 -0.61 27.69
C GLU A 123 -18.24 -1.11 29.12
N GLY A 124 -18.03 -0.21 30.09
CA GLY A 124 -18.42 -0.45 31.47
C GLY A 124 -19.91 -0.18 31.64
N GLY A 125 -20.68 -1.22 31.92
CA GLY A 125 -22.12 -1.12 32.21
C GLY A 125 -22.77 -2.44 32.61
N GLU A 126 -22.29 -3.05 33.69
CA GLU A 126 -23.04 -3.90 34.63
C GLU A 126 -23.86 -5.09 34.08
N THR A 127 -23.24 -6.27 33.95
CA THR A 127 -23.56 -7.48 34.75
C THR A 127 -22.63 -8.63 34.33
N GLY A 128 -21.82 -9.08 35.28
CA GLY A 128 -21.08 -10.34 35.33
C GLY A 128 -20.52 -10.94 34.03
N THR A 129 -19.23 -10.70 33.73
CA THR A 129 -18.28 -11.69 33.18
C THR A 129 -16.85 -11.14 33.18
N GLY A 130 -15.91 -11.84 33.82
CA GLY A 130 -14.52 -11.99 33.36
C GLY A 130 -13.62 -10.76 33.24
N ILE A 131 -13.58 -9.85 34.22
CA ILE A 131 -12.54 -8.82 34.27
C ILE A 131 -11.29 -9.41 34.93
N ALA A 132 -10.27 -9.74 34.13
CA ALA A 132 -8.91 -9.88 34.65
C ALA A 132 -8.41 -8.48 35.03
N LEU A 133 -8.16 -8.27 36.33
CA LEU A 133 -7.50 -7.06 36.82
C LEU A 133 -6.11 -6.97 36.18
N ILE A 134 -5.87 -5.94 35.37
CA ILE A 134 -4.52 -5.51 35.03
C ILE A 134 -4.07 -4.64 36.22
N PRO A 135 -3.04 -5.04 36.99
CA PRO A 135 -2.51 -4.17 38.04
C PRO A 135 -1.90 -2.96 37.34
N THR A 136 -2.52 -1.79 37.50
CA THR A 136 -1.84 -0.51 37.31
C THR A 136 -0.54 -0.56 38.10
N THR A 137 0.55 -0.38 37.37
CA THR A 137 1.92 -0.26 37.90
C THR A 137 1.95 0.67 39.10
N MET A 138 1.90 0.08 40.30
CA MET A 138 2.53 0.67 41.46
C MET A 138 4.03 0.42 41.28
N ILE A 139 4.77 1.51 41.32
CA ILE A 139 6.22 1.59 41.22
C ILE A 139 6.81 0.88 42.46
N ASP A 140 6.88 -0.46 42.44
CA ASP A 140 7.77 -1.32 43.27
C ASP A 140 7.43 -2.82 43.15
N GLN A 141 7.18 -3.35 41.95
CA GLN A 141 7.11 -4.81 41.76
C GLN A 141 8.04 -5.28 40.65
N ASP A 142 8.89 -6.23 41.04
CA ASP A 142 10.01 -6.77 40.30
C ASP A 142 9.51 -7.41 38.99
N ILE A 143 9.76 -6.72 37.87
CA ILE A 143 9.26 -7.04 36.51
C ILE A 143 9.65 -8.47 36.11
N ALA A 144 10.75 -8.99 36.65
CA ALA A 144 11.20 -10.37 36.45
C ALA A 144 10.18 -11.41 36.95
N GLN A 145 9.47 -11.12 38.05
CA GLN A 145 8.51 -12.04 38.65
C GLN A 145 7.21 -12.09 37.84
N VAL A 146 6.76 -10.95 37.30
CA VAL A 146 5.59 -10.87 36.41
C VAL A 146 5.85 -11.59 35.09
N LEU A 147 7.05 -11.45 34.53
CA LEU A 147 7.42 -12.13 33.28
C LEU A 147 7.53 -13.65 33.47
N ALA A 148 8.06 -14.11 34.62
CA ALA A 148 8.13 -15.53 34.95
C ALA A 148 6.74 -16.17 35.09
N GLN A 149 5.80 -15.45 35.71
CA GLN A 149 4.40 -15.89 35.83
C GLN A 149 3.75 -16.01 34.44
N GLN A 150 3.97 -15.02 33.57
CA GLN A 150 3.39 -14.99 32.23
C GLN A 150 3.95 -16.11 31.32
N GLN A 151 5.23 -16.45 31.49
CA GLN A 151 5.84 -17.59 30.79
C GLN A 151 5.25 -18.92 31.26
N GLN A 152 4.97 -19.08 32.56
CA GLN A 152 4.32 -20.29 33.07
C GLN A 152 2.89 -20.45 32.56
N ASP A 153 2.12 -19.36 32.49
CA ASP A 153 0.76 -19.38 31.98
C ASP A 153 0.72 -19.69 30.47
N ALA A 154 1.64 -19.12 29.69
CA ALA A 154 1.76 -19.43 28.26
C ALA A 154 2.11 -20.91 28.02
N LEU A 155 2.94 -21.49 28.90
CA LEU A 155 3.38 -22.88 28.80
C LEU A 155 2.27 -23.86 29.23
N GLN A 156 1.45 -23.48 30.20
CA GLN A 156 0.24 -24.24 30.55
C GLN A 156 -0.79 -24.18 29.42
N LEU A 157 -1.03 -23.01 28.82
CA LEU A 157 -1.95 -22.83 27.71
C LEU A 157 -1.54 -23.67 26.48
N ALA A 158 -0.24 -23.69 26.18
CA ALA A 158 0.33 -24.51 25.12
C ALA A 158 0.17 -26.02 25.42
N LYS A 159 0.35 -26.45 26.67
CA LYS A 159 0.12 -27.85 27.09
C LYS A 159 -1.34 -28.26 27.00
N THR A 160 -2.29 -27.38 27.32
CA THR A 160 -3.73 -27.66 27.11
C THR A 160 -4.06 -27.78 25.63
N LYS A 161 -3.55 -26.88 24.77
CA LYS A 161 -3.79 -26.97 23.32
C LYS A 161 -3.19 -28.22 22.67
N THR A 162 -2.00 -28.65 23.08
CA THR A 162 -1.42 -29.90 22.56
C THR A 162 -2.17 -31.14 23.08
N LYS A 163 -2.79 -31.07 24.26
CA LYS A 163 -3.64 -32.14 24.79
C LYS A 163 -4.99 -32.24 24.07
N GLU A 164 -5.55 -31.11 23.63
CA GLU A 164 -6.74 -31.05 22.78
C GLU A 164 -6.45 -31.62 21.39
N LEU A 165 -5.34 -31.23 20.76
CA LEU A 165 -4.88 -31.77 19.47
C LEU A 165 -4.55 -33.27 19.51
N SER A 166 -4.19 -33.82 20.67
CA SER A 166 -3.89 -35.26 20.84
C SER A 166 -5.15 -36.12 21.02
N ASN A 167 -6.31 -35.53 21.34
CA ASN A 167 -7.56 -36.26 21.53
C ASN A 167 -8.45 -36.29 20.27
N ASP A 168 -8.09 -35.54 19.22
CA ASP A 168 -8.83 -35.44 17.95
C ASP A 168 -8.35 -36.43 16.85
N HIS A 169 -7.75 -37.57 17.24
CA HIS A 169 -7.57 -38.70 16.32
C HIS A 169 -8.67 -39.74 16.56
N PRO A 170 -9.76 -39.76 15.76
CA PRO A 170 -10.58 -40.95 15.65
C PRO A 170 -9.74 -42.03 14.96
N THR A 171 -9.61 -43.18 15.60
CA THR A 171 -9.16 -44.42 14.97
C THR A 171 -10.14 -44.79 13.87
N ASP A 172 -9.87 -44.37 12.63
CA ASP A 172 -10.32 -45.11 11.45
C ASP A 172 -9.34 -46.28 11.27
N SER A 173 -9.80 -47.48 11.59
CA SER A 173 -9.11 -48.73 11.33
C SER A 173 -10.05 -49.60 10.49
N ASP A 174 -9.68 -49.82 9.22
CA ASP A 174 -9.95 -51.05 8.49
C ASP A 174 -9.01 -52.17 9.00
#